data_AF-A0A822DEH4-F1
#
_entry.id   AF-A0A822DEH4-F1
#
_cell.length_a   1.000
_cell.length_b   1.000
_cell.length_c   1.000
_cell.angle_alpha   90.00
_cell.angle_beta   90.00
_cell.angle_gamma   90.00
#
_symmetry.space_group_name_H-M   'P 1'
#
loop_
_entity.id
_entity.type
_entity.pdbx_description
1 polymer ?
#
loop_
_entity_poly.entity_id
_entity_poly.type
_entity_poly.pdbx_seq_one_letter_code
_entity_poly.pdbx_strand_id
1 'polypeptide(L)'
;SAKAPELLAHYCDSLLRKSSKAASDSEIEEKLLSSITIFKYLDDKDYFQRFYQKMLARRLINQQSISIDAEEFMVTKLKVIIR
;
A
#
# COMPACT_ATOMS: atom_id res chain seq x y z
N SER A 1 12.56 -14.13 7.71
CA SER A 1 11.85 -14.56 6.49
C SER A 1 10.84 -13.47 6.14
N ALA A 2 11.13 -12.62 5.15
CA ALA A 2 10.40 -11.36 4.91
C ALA A 2 9.08 -11.52 4.13
N LYS A 3 8.46 -12.71 4.18
CA LYS A 3 7.32 -13.06 3.33
C LYS A 3 6.04 -12.29 3.68
N ALA A 4 5.80 -12.02 4.98
CA ALA A 4 4.63 -11.27 5.42
C ALA A 4 4.69 -9.77 5.02
N PRO A 5 5.79 -9.04 5.26
CA PRO A 5 5.98 -7.67 4.73
C PRO A 5 5.80 -7.56 3.22
N GLU A 6 6.36 -8.51 2.47
CA GLU A 6 6.25 -8.54 1.01
C GLU A 6 4.80 -8.74 0.54
N LEU A 7 4.10 -9.73 1.09
CA LEU A 7 2.70 -10.02 0.76
C LEU A 7 1.78 -8.83 1.06
N LEU A 8 2.00 -8.15 2.20
CA LEU A 8 1.22 -6.96 2.55
C LEU A 8 1.47 -5.83 1.54
N ALA A 9 2.71 -5.61 1.13
CA ALA A 9 3.04 -4.60 0.11
C ALA A 9 2.38 -4.92 -1.24
N HIS A 10 2.41 -6.18 -1.66
CA HIS A 10 1.72 -6.64 -2.87
C HIS A 10 0.21 -6.45 -2.82
N TYR A 11 -0.41 -6.71 -1.66
CA TYR A 11 -1.83 -6.49 -1.48
C TYR A 11 -2.19 -5.00 -1.64
N CYS A 12 -1.47 -4.10 -0.97
CA CYS A 12 -1.65 -2.66 -1.13
C CYS A 12 -1.44 -2.20 -2.59
N ASP A 13 -0.43 -2.73 -3.28
CA ASP A 13 -0.20 -2.42 -4.70
C ASP A 13 -1.37 -2.87 -5.59
N SER A 14 -1.97 -4.03 -5.30
CA SER A 14 -3.12 -4.52 -6.07
C SER A 14 -4.36 -3.63 -5.92
N LEU A 15 -4.61 -3.10 -4.71
CA LEU A 15 -5.72 -2.19 -4.43
C LEU A 15 -5.56 -0.84 -5.11
N LEU A 16 -4.31 -0.34 -5.18
CA LEU A 16 -3.98 0.97 -5.72
C LEU A 16 -3.79 0.98 -7.24
N ARG A 17 -3.93 -0.15 -7.93
CA ARG A 17 -3.83 -0.23 -9.40
C ARG A 17 -5.17 0.02 -10.09
N LYS A 18 -5.15 0.69 -11.26
CA LYS A 18 -6.32 0.89 -12.15
C LYS A 18 -7.04 -0.41 -12.54
N SER A 19 -6.37 -1.55 -12.47
CA SER A 19 -6.96 -2.87 -12.76
C SER A 19 -7.71 -3.49 -11.57
N SER A 20 -7.82 -2.78 -10.44
CA SER A 20 -8.68 -3.09 -9.29
C SER A 20 -10.15 -3.04 -9.71
N LYS A 21 -10.57 -3.99 -10.55
CA LYS A 21 -11.95 -4.13 -11.01
C LYS A 21 -12.74 -4.84 -9.93
N ALA A 22 -13.39 -4.10 -9.01
CA ALA A 22 -14.61 -4.50 -8.29
C ALA A 22 -14.96 -3.64 -7.06
N ALA A 23 -14.03 -2.85 -6.52
CA ALA A 23 -14.22 -2.19 -5.22
C ALA A 23 -14.54 -0.69 -5.37
N SER A 24 -15.47 -0.21 -4.56
CA SER A 24 -15.72 1.24 -4.40
C SER A 24 -14.54 1.93 -3.70
N ASP A 25 -14.40 3.25 -3.86
CA ASP A 25 -13.33 4.03 -3.21
C ASP A 25 -13.35 3.84 -1.68
N SER A 26 -14.55 3.75 -1.09
CA SER A 26 -14.74 3.48 0.35
C SER A 26 -14.19 2.11 0.76
N GLU A 27 -14.47 1.07 -0.02
CA GLU A 27 -13.94 -0.28 0.26
C GLU A 27 -12.42 -0.34 0.12
N ILE A 28 -11.86 0.40 -0.84
CA ILE A 28 -10.41 0.49 -1.02
C ILE A 28 -9.80 1.16 0.22
N GLU A 29 -10.38 2.27 0.68
CA GLU A 29 -9.91 2.97 1.88
C GLU A 29 -9.96 2.08 3.12
N GLU A 30 -11.07 1.37 3.35
CA GLU A 30 -11.20 0.42 4.47
C GLU A 30 -10.16 -0.70 4.42
N LYS A 31 -9.89 -1.26 3.24
CA LYS A 31 -8.86 -2.29 3.05
C LYS A 31 -7.46 -1.74 3.26
N LEU A 32 -7.19 -0.50 2.87
CA LEU A 32 -5.90 0.17 3.15
C LEU A 32 -5.74 0.44 4.65
N LEU A 33 -6.77 0.89 5.36
CA LEU A 33 -6.75 1.06 6.81
C LEU A 33 -6.52 -0.27 7.56
N SER A 34 -7.12 -1.35 7.07
CA SER A 34 -6.89 -2.71 7.58
C SER A 34 -5.44 -3.15 7.36
N SER A 35 -4.89 -2.86 6.18
CA SER A 35 -3.48 -3.15 5.84
C SER A 35 -2.51 -2.36 6.73
N ILE A 36 -2.84 -1.10 7.01
CA ILE A 36 -2.11 -0.25 7.96
C ILE A 36 -2.13 -0.84 9.37
N THR A 37 -3.25 -1.41 9.80
CA THR A 37 -3.37 -2.06 11.10
C THR A 37 -2.45 -3.28 11.18
N ILE A 38 -2.43 -4.12 10.14
CA ILE A 38 -1.49 -5.27 10.05
C ILE A 38 -0.04 -4.78 10.06
N PHE A 39 0.29 -3.72 9.32
CA PHE A 39 1.63 -3.15 9.27
C PHE A 39 2.18 -2.74 10.64
N LYS A 40 1.33 -2.28 11.57
CA LYS A 40 1.76 -1.93 12.94
C LYS A 40 2.35 -3.11 13.72
N TYR A 41 1.90 -4.33 13.43
CA TYR A 41 2.33 -5.56 14.09
C TYR A 41 3.48 -6.29 13.37
N LEU A 42 3.98 -5.74 12.25
CA LEU A 42 5.16 -6.30 11.60
C LEU A 42 6.43 -5.83 12.32
N ASP A 43 7.31 -6.78 12.62
CA ASP A 43 8.65 -6.49 13.15
C ASP A 43 9.57 -5.93 12.05
N ASP A 44 9.55 -6.53 10.86
CA ASP A 44 10.39 -6.19 9.71
C ASP A 44 9.79 -5.05 8.83
N LYS A 45 9.57 -3.86 9.43
CA LYS A 45 8.91 -2.72 8.75
C LYS A 45 9.71 -2.15 7.57
N ASP A 46 11.03 -2.21 7.64
CA ASP A 46 11.95 -1.75 6.61
C ASP A 46 11.86 -2.60 5.32
N TYR A 47 11.62 -3.90 5.44
CA TYR A 47 11.33 -4.77 4.30
C TYR A 47 10.05 -4.35 3.59
N PHE A 48 8.95 -4.14 4.32
CA PHE A 48 7.70 -3.64 3.73
C PHE A 48 7.94 -2.31 3.00
N GLN A 49 8.66 -1.37 3.64
CA GLN A 49 8.93 -0.06 3.06
C GLN A 49 9.69 -0.16 1.74
N ARG A 50 10.72 -1.02 1.65
CA ARG A 50 11.48 -1.24 0.41
C ARG A 50 10.60 -1.79 -0.72
N PHE A 51 9.77 -2.78 -0.44
CA PHE A 51 8.84 -3.32 -1.43
C PHE A 51 7.80 -2.29 -1.86
N TYR A 52 7.17 -1.62 -0.90
CA TYR A 52 6.14 -0.61 -1.16
C TYR A 52 6.67 0.56 -1.99
N GLN A 53 7.85 1.11 -1.65
CA GLN A 53 8.49 2.19 -2.42
C GLN A 53 8.78 1.79 -3.86
N LYS A 54 9.32 0.58 -4.08
CA LYS A 54 9.59 0.05 -5.41
C LYS A 54 8.32 -0.07 -6.25
N MET A 55 7.22 -0.52 -5.63
CA MET A 55 5.94 -0.69 -6.31
C MET A 55 5.26 0.66 -6.59
N LEU A 56 5.26 1.58 -5.61
CA LEU A 56 4.77 2.95 -5.78
C LEU A 56 5.48 3.65 -6.94
N ALA A 57 6.82 3.59 -6.99
CA ALA A 57 7.58 4.18 -8.10
C ALA A 57 7.14 3.61 -9.46
N ARG A 58 6.95 2.29 -9.56
CA ARG A 58 6.44 1.66 -10.79
C ARG A 58 5.04 2.13 -11.16
N ARG A 59 4.13 2.28 -10.18
CA ARG A 59 2.77 2.77 -10.45
C ARG A 59 2.76 4.21 -10.93
N LEU A 60 3.55 5.08 -10.31
CA LEU A 60 3.65 6.49 -10.69
C LEU A 60 4.27 6.67 -12.08
N ILE A 61 5.40 6.02 -12.36
CA ILE A 61 6.09 6.10 -13.66
C ILE A 61 5.18 5.59 -14.79
N ASN A 62 4.48 4.48 -14.56
CA ASN A 62 3.63 3.87 -15.59
C ASN A 62 2.18 4.40 -15.57
N GLN A 63 1.86 5.39 -14.73
CA GLN A 63 0.51 5.92 -14.55
C GLN A 63 -0.55 4.83 -14.28
N GLN A 64 -0.18 3.84 -13.47
CA GLN A 64 -1.02 2.68 -13.12
C GLN A 64 -1.82 2.87 -11.83
N SER A 65 -1.66 4.00 -11.13
CA SER A 65 -2.42 4.34 -9.91
C SER A 65 -3.89 4.56 -10.21
N ILE A 66 -4.77 4.03 -9.36
CA ILE A 66 -6.22 4.20 -9.47
C ILE A 66 -6.65 5.64 -9.19
N SER A 67 -6.06 6.26 -8.17
CA SER A 67 -6.29 7.65 -7.77
C SER A 67 -5.02 8.20 -7.12
N ILE A 68 -4.71 9.48 -7.36
CA ILE A 68 -3.60 10.17 -6.71
C ILE A 68 -3.91 10.41 -5.23
N ASP A 69 -5.17 10.71 -4.91
CA ASP A 69 -5.62 10.96 -3.54
C ASP A 69 -5.46 9.69 -2.66
N ALA A 70 -5.74 8.52 -3.24
CA ALA A 70 -5.54 7.23 -2.57
C ALA A 70 -4.05 6.95 -2.29
N GLU A 71 -3.16 7.33 -3.21
CA GLU A 71 -1.71 7.20 -3.01
C GLU A 71 -1.22 8.13 -1.90
N GLU A 72 -1.67 9.39 -1.90
CA GLU A 72 -1.34 10.37 -0.86
C GLU A 72 -1.85 9.94 0.52
N PHE A 73 -3.08 9.44 0.58
CA PHE A 73 -3.66 8.87 1.78
C PHE A 73 -2.77 7.77 2.35
N MET A 74 -2.41 6.78 1.53
CA MET A 74 -1.61 5.64 1.98
C MET A 74 -0.20 6.06 2.43
N VAL A 75 0.45 6.95 1.67
CA VAL A 75 1.77 7.50 2.04
C VAL A 75 1.71 8.25 3.36
N THR A 76 0.65 9.02 3.59
CA THR A 76 0.44 9.78 4.83
C THR A 76 0.29 8.83 6.02
N LYS A 77 -0.53 7.78 5.91
CA LYS A 77 -0.69 6.78 6.98
C LYS A 77 0.61 6.04 7.29
N LEU A 78 1.36 5.63 6.27
CA LEU A 78 2.65 4.98 6.46
C LEU A 78 3.67 5.89 7.15
N LYS A 79 3.76 7.17 6.75
CA LYS A 79 4.65 8.15 7.38
C LYS A 79 4.38 8.33 8.88
N VAL A 80 3.11 8.31 9.29
CA VAL A 80 2.74 8.45 10.71
C VAL A 80 3.21 7.26 11.55
N ILE A 81 3.30 6.05 10.97
CA ILE A 81 3.64 4.82 11.70
C ILE A 81 5.13 4.51 11.67
N ILE A 82 5.83 5.00 10.65
CA ILE A 82 7.28 4.82 10.49
C ILE A 82 8.07 5.87 11.29
N ARG A 83 7.45 7.00 11.64
CA ARG A 83 7.96 7.94 12.65
C ARG A 83 7.80 7.37 14.05
#